data_AF-A0A1F5ERY5-F1
#
_entry.id   AF-A0A1F5ERY5-F1
#
_cell.length_a   1.000
_cell.length_b   1.000
_cell.length_c   1.000
_cell.angle_alpha   90.00
_cell.angle_beta   90.00
_cell.angle_gamma   90.00
#
_symmetry.space_group_name_H-M   'P 1'
#
loop_
_entity.id
_entity.type
_entity.pdbx_description
1 polymer ?
#
loop_
_entity_poly.entity_id
_entity_poly.type
_entity_poly.pdbx_seq_one_letter_code
_entity_poly.pdbx_strand_id
1 'polypeptide(L)' 'MQLITVLQLLILVLSLGTIYAWYQFYQVLVKRCDTCSVGLMESPFKSKCFVGAVFFTLSLALAIYSITLV' A
#
# COMPACT_ATOMS: atom_id res chain seq x y z
N MET A 1 23.48 -2.02 15.08
CA MET A 1 22.72 -3.28 14.97
C MET A 1 21.21 -3.10 15.08
N GLN A 2 20.66 -2.22 15.94
CA GLN A 2 19.20 -2.04 16.06
C GLN A 2 18.53 -1.34 14.87
N LEU A 3 19.23 -0.44 14.15
CA LEU A 3 18.61 0.31 13.05
C LEU A 3 18.29 -0.58 11.83
N ILE A 4 19.21 -1.45 11.43
CA ILE A 4 19.05 -2.35 10.27
C ILE A 4 17.89 -3.32 10.49
N THR A 5 17.75 -3.89 11.69
CA THR A 5 16.66 -4.81 12.01
C THR A 5 15.30 -4.12 12.01
N VAL A 6 15.21 -2.89 12.53
CA VAL A 6 13.99 -2.07 12.46
C VAL A 6 13.64 -1.75 11.01
N LEU A 7 14.63 -1.43 10.17
CA LEU A 7 14.42 -1.10 8.76
C LEU A 7 13.94 -2.32 7.95
N GLN A 8 14.49 -3.49 8.23
CA GLN A 8 14.03 -4.76 7.65
C GLN A 8 12.59 -5.10 8.05
N LEU A 9 12.23 -4.92 9.33
CA LEU A 9 10.86 -5.10 9.81
C LEU A 9 9.89 -4.10 9.17
N LEU A 10 10.32 -2.84 9.04
CA LEU A 10 9.53 -1.80 8.38
C LEU A 10 9.23 -2.16 6.91
N ILE A 11 10.23 -2.64 6.16
CA ILE A 11 10.05 -3.09 4.78
C ILE A 11 9.12 -4.30 4.71
N LEU A 12 9.26 -5.26 5.64
CA LEU A 12 8.37 -6.41 5.70
C LEU A 12 6.92 -5.97 5.90
N VAL A 13 6.66 -5.10 6.87
CA VAL A 13 5.30 -4.57 7.13
C VAL A 13 4.77 -3.79 5.95
N LEU A 14 5.59 -2.92 5.35
CA LEU A 14 5.20 -2.12 4.17
C LEU A 14 4.91 -3.02 2.96
N SER A 15 5.65 -4.11 2.76
CA SER A 15 5.41 -5.05 1.66
C SER A 15 4.07 -5.76 1.81
N LEU A 16 3.74 -6.24 3.02
CA LEU A 16 2.45 -6.85 3.33
C LEU A 16 1.30 -5.86 3.16
N GLY A 17 1.46 -4.62 3.65
CA GLY A 17 0.47 -3.55 3.47
C GLY A 17 0.26 -3.19 2.01
N THR A 18 1.34 -3.14 1.22
CA THR A 18 1.30 -2.90 -0.23
C THR A 18 0.51 -4.00 -0.95
N ILE A 19 0.86 -5.27 -0.71
CA ILE A 19 0.16 -6.41 -1.32
C ILE A 19 -1.33 -6.39 -0.98
N TYR A 20 -1.66 -6.14 0.29
CA TYR A 20 -3.05 -6.08 0.75
C TYR A 20 -3.84 -4.93 0.09
N ALA A 21 -3.25 -3.73 0.00
CA ALA A 21 -3.89 -2.57 -0.61
C ALA A 21 -4.14 -2.77 -2.12
N TRP A 22 -3.15 -3.32 -2.84
CA TRP A 22 -3.31 -3.66 -4.25
C TRP A 22 -4.32 -4.78 -4.49
N TYR A 23 -4.38 -5.78 -3.60
CA TYR A 23 -5.37 -6.84 -3.67
C TYR A 23 -6.80 -6.30 -3.49
N GLN A 24 -7.03 -5.41 -2.53
CA GLN A 24 -8.32 -4.75 -2.35
C GLN A 24 -8.69 -3.88 -3.55
N PHE A 25 -7.74 -3.10 -4.10
CA PHE A 25 -7.97 -2.32 -5.31
C PHE A 25 -8.32 -3.21 -6.51
N TYR A 26 -7.64 -4.35 -6.67
CA TYR A 26 -7.97 -5.34 -7.71
C TYR A 26 -9.38 -5.92 -7.53
N GLN A 27 -9.80 -6.20 -6.30
CA GLN A 27 -11.18 -6.63 -6.03
C GLN A 27 -12.21 -5.58 -6.39
N VAL A 28 -11.93 -4.29 -6.15
CA VAL A 28 -12.79 -3.19 -6.58
C VAL A 28 -12.90 -3.14 -8.11
N LEU A 29 -11.79 -3.35 -8.83
CA LEU A 29 -11.79 -3.36 -10.30
C LEU A 29 -12.55 -4.56 -10.90
N VAL A 30 -12.34 -5.77 -10.36
CA VAL A 30 -12.87 -7.02 -10.94
C VAL A 30 -14.27 -7.34 -10.44
N LYS A 31 -14.51 -7.22 -9.13
CA LYS A 31 -15.77 -7.61 -8.50
C LYS A 31 -16.74 -6.44 -8.32
N ARG A 32 -16.28 -5.18 -8.53
CA ARG A 32 -17.04 -3.96 -8.18
C ARG A 32 -17.61 -4.00 -6.75
N CYS A 33 -16.94 -4.74 -5.86
CA CYS A 33 -17.32 -4.85 -4.47
C CYS A 33 -16.53 -3.80 -3.69
N ASP A 34 -17.22 -2.76 -3.23
CA ASP A 34 -16.62 -1.73 -2.41
C ASP A 34 -16.70 -2.07 -0.94
N THR A 35 -15.76 -2.89 -0.51
CA THR A 35 -15.37 -2.93 0.91
C THR A 35 -14.68 -1.63 1.35
N CYS A 36 -14.27 -0.80 0.37
CA CYS A 36 -13.43 0.39 0.55
C CYS A 36 -14.18 1.73 0.57
N SER A 37 -15.44 1.79 0.12
CA SER A 37 -16.20 3.05 0.02
C SER A 37 -17.69 2.83 0.30
N VAL A 38 -18.15 3.34 1.43
CA VAL A 38 -19.59 3.60 1.66
C VAL A 38 -20.01 4.77 0.77
N GLY A 39 -20.41 4.48 -0.47
CA GLY A 39 -20.88 5.45 -1.45
C GLY A 39 -20.02 5.47 -2.71
N LEU A 40 -20.50 4.80 -3.76
CA LEU A 40 -19.92 4.88 -5.10
C LEU A 40 -20.79 5.70 -6.01
N MET A 41 -20.33 6.91 -6.34
CA MET A 41 -20.74 7.61 -7.55
C MET A 41 -19.58 8.34 -8.24
N GLU A 42 -18.32 8.03 -7.95
CA GLU A 42 -17.19 8.61 -8.70
C GLU A 42 -16.04 7.61 -8.86
N SER A 43 -15.64 7.40 -10.11
CA SER A 43 -14.49 6.67 -10.66
C SER A 43 -13.58 5.82 -9.72
N PRO A 44 -13.20 4.58 -10.13
CA PRO A 44 -12.40 3.66 -9.31
C PRO A 44 -11.02 4.21 -8.90
N PHE A 45 -10.48 5.18 -9.65
CA PHE A 45 -9.20 5.85 -9.39
C PHE A 45 -9.27 6.93 -8.29
N LYS A 46 -10.47 7.37 -7.88
CA LYS A 46 -10.68 8.26 -6.73
C LYS A 46 -10.95 7.50 -5.42
N SER A 47 -11.01 6.17 -5.47
CA SER A 47 -11.30 5.37 -4.29
C SER A 47 -10.19 5.50 -3.24
N LYS A 48 -10.57 5.51 -1.96
CA LYS A 48 -9.63 5.52 -0.83
C LYS A 48 -8.62 4.36 -0.90
N CYS A 49 -9.00 3.25 -1.54
CA CYS A 49 -8.13 2.08 -1.73
C CYS A 49 -7.04 2.29 -2.79
N PHE A 50 -7.29 3.08 -3.85
CA PHE A 50 -6.21 3.46 -4.78
C PHE A 50 -5.18 4.37 -4.11
N VAL A 51 -5.64 5.37 -3.35
CA VAL A 51 -4.76 6.28 -2.60
C VAL A 51 -3.92 5.52 -1.58
N GLY A 52 -4.52 4.58 -0.86
CA GLY A 52 -3.79 3.70 0.06
C GLY A 52 -2.73 2.86 -0.65
N ALA A 53 -3.06 2.25 -1.78
CA ALA A 53 -2.12 1.44 -2.57
C ALA A 53 -0.90 2.26 -3.04
N VAL A 54 -1.12 3.48 -3.53
CA VAL A 54 -0.06 4.40 -3.96
C VAL A 54 0.79 4.88 -2.77
N PHE A 55 0.17 5.13 -1.62
CA PHE A 55 0.90 5.59 -0.44
C PHE A 55 1.82 4.49 0.13
N PHE A 56 1.33 3.26 0.20
CA PHE A 56 2.12 2.12 0.66
C PHE A 56 3.29 1.81 -0.29
N THR A 57 3.10 1.90 -1.61
CA THR A 57 4.20 1.70 -2.58
C THR A 57 5.26 2.78 -2.48
N LEU A 58 4.88 4.05 -2.35
CA LEU A 58 5.84 5.15 -2.17
C LEU A 58 6.62 5.01 -0.85
N SER A 59 5.93 4.67 0.22
CA SER A 59 6.55 4.44 1.53
C SER A 59 7.53 3.26 1.50
N LEU A 60 7.19 2.17 0.79
CA LEU A 60 8.07 1.03 0.58
C LEU A 60 9.33 1.43 -0.22
N ALA A 61 9.17 2.21 -1.30
CA ALA A 61 10.29 2.67 -2.11
C ALA A 61 11.26 3.55 -1.30
N LEU A 62 10.72 4.46 -0.47
CA LEU A 62 11.51 5.27 0.45
C LEU A 62 12.23 4.43 1.51
N ALA A 63 11.57 3.40 2.07
CA ALA A 63 12.18 2.50 3.04
C ALA A 63 13.34 1.70 2.42
N ILE A 64 13.18 1.19 1.19
CA ILE A 64 14.26 0.52 0.46
C ILE A 64 15.41 1.50 0.16
N TYR A 65 15.10 2.71 -0.29
CA TYR A 65 16.12 3.73 -0.52
C TYR A 65 16.90 4.06 0.75
N SER A 66 16.21 4.15 1.90
CA SER A 66 16.87 4.40 3.18
C SER A 66 17.84 3.29 3.60
N ILE A 67 17.63 2.02 3.19
CA ILE A 67 18.62 0.96 3.40
C ILE A 67 19.92 1.25 2.66
N THR A 68 19.85 1.84 1.46
CA THR A 68 21.06 2.11 0.66
C THR A 68 21.93 3.24 1.20
N LEU A 69 21.39 4.04 2.14
CA LEU A 69 22.07 5.18 2.77
C LEU A 69 22.69 4.83 4.14
N VAL A 70 22.42 3.64 4.67
CA VAL A 70 22.90 3.13 5.97
C VAL A 70 24.07 2.17 5.75
#